data_AF-A0A7S1I924-F1
#
_entry.id   AF-A0A7S1I924-F1
#
_cell.length_a   1.000
_cell.length_b   1.000
_cell.length_c   1.000
_cell.angle_alpha   90.00
_cell.angle_beta   90.00
_cell.angle_gamma   90.00
#
_symmetry.space_group_name_H-M   'P 1'
#
loop_
_entity.id
_entity.type
_entity.pdbx_description
1 polymer ?
#
loop_
_entity_poly.entity_id
_entity_poly.type
_entity_poly.pdbx_seq_one_letter_code
_entity_poly.pdbx_strand_id
1 'polypeptide(L)'
;AGGHTAALLKAHPRNCVWSIDADLATVGEHVERVRTEYGARFRFIHGMHGDLAAMARRYGIGGVDGVLLDVGQSSMQIDTADRGHSFMLPGPLDMRYNQVDVACPTAEEVVNTYSLDRLCAILRT
;
A
#
# COMPACT_ATOMS: atom_id res chain seq x y z
N ALA A 1 5.49 6.44 -2.73
CA ALA A 1 6.55 7.46 -2.84
C ALA A 1 7.91 7.00 -2.31
N GLY A 2 7.96 6.22 -1.22
CA GLY A 2 9.22 5.64 -0.71
C GLY A 2 10.10 6.59 0.10
N GLY A 3 9.56 7.73 0.56
CA GLY A 3 10.32 8.73 1.33
C GLY A 3 10.92 8.16 2.62
N HIS A 4 10.11 7.48 3.43
CA HIS A 4 10.57 6.81 4.65
C HIS A 4 11.65 5.76 4.37
N THR A 5 11.44 4.88 3.38
CA THR A 5 12.42 3.87 2.97
C THR A 5 13.76 4.51 2.56
N ALA A 6 13.72 5.54 1.71
CA ALA A 6 14.93 6.24 1.28
C ALA A 6 15.65 6.92 2.45
N ALA A 7 14.91 7.55 3.37
CA ALA A 7 15.48 8.17 4.56
C ALA A 7 16.19 7.14 5.46
N LEU A 8 15.57 5.98 5.70
CA LEU A 8 16.16 4.89 6.48
C LEU A 8 17.43 4.34 5.82
N LEU A 9 17.41 4.11 4.50
CA LEU A 9 18.56 3.58 3.77
C LEU A 9 19.73 4.58 3.66
N LYS A 10 19.41 5.89 3.60
CA LYS A 10 20.39 6.99 3.58
C LYS A 10 21.01 7.23 4.95
N ALA A 11 20.26 7.04 6.03
CA ALA A 11 20.71 7.31 7.39
C ALA A 11 21.94 6.48 7.81
N HIS A 12 22.09 5.26 7.30
CA HIS A 12 23.24 4.43 7.64
C HIS A 12 23.56 3.41 6.53
N PRO A 13 24.85 3.22 6.15
CA PRO A 13 25.25 2.34 5.04
C PRO A 13 24.89 0.87 5.26
N ARG A 14 24.83 0.42 6.52
CA ARG A 14 24.44 -0.94 6.90
C ARG A 14 22.93 -1.20 6.98
N ASN A 15 22.09 -0.16 6.85
CA ASN A 15 20.64 -0.38 6.92
C ASN A 15 20.18 -1.16 5.69
N CYS A 16 19.34 -2.17 5.94
CA CYS A 16 18.61 -2.91 4.93
C CYS A 16 17.12 -2.74 5.21
N VAL A 17 16.31 -2.55 4.17
CA VAL A 17 14.88 -2.30 4.32
C VAL A 17 14.09 -3.27 3.45
N TRP A 18 13.15 -3.94 4.08
CA TRP A 18 12.04 -4.62 3.42
C TRP A 18 10.83 -3.70 3.43
N SER A 19 10.41 -3.24 2.27
CA SER A 19 9.18 -2.45 2.12
C SER A 19 8.04 -3.33 1.62
N ILE A 20 6.84 -3.06 2.13
CA ILE A 20 5.60 -3.72 1.75
C ILE A 20 4.63 -2.66 1.29
N ASP A 21 3.98 -2.89 0.15
CA ASP A 21 2.84 -2.09 -0.29
C ASP A 21 1.89 -2.96 -1.09
N ALA A 22 0.59 -2.70 -0.98
CA ALA A 22 -0.44 -3.42 -1.72
C ALA A 22 -0.68 -2.80 -3.11
N ASP A 23 -0.26 -1.56 -3.30
CA ASP A 23 -0.57 -0.74 -4.45
C ASP A 23 0.58 -0.67 -5.44
N LEU A 24 0.79 -1.77 -6.17
CA LEU A 24 1.88 -1.85 -7.14
C LEU A 24 1.76 -0.81 -8.26
N ALA A 25 0.53 -0.46 -8.64
CA ALA A 25 0.27 0.52 -9.69
C ALA A 25 0.78 1.92 -9.30
N THR A 26 0.62 2.30 -8.03
CA THR A 26 1.08 3.61 -7.54
C THR A 26 2.56 3.61 -7.16
N VAL A 27 3.11 2.50 -6.65
CA VAL A 27 4.48 2.52 -6.11
C VAL A 27 5.57 2.00 -7.06
N GLY A 28 5.20 1.38 -8.18
CA GLY A 28 6.13 0.66 -9.08
C GLY A 28 7.38 1.47 -9.46
N GLU A 29 7.21 2.67 -10.01
CA GLU A 29 8.34 3.53 -10.41
C GLU A 29 9.24 3.92 -9.23
N HIS A 30 8.63 4.16 -8.05
CA HIS A 30 9.37 4.50 -6.84
C HIS A 30 10.17 3.31 -6.30
N VAL A 31 9.61 2.11 -6.37
CA VAL A 31 10.30 0.86 -6.01
C VAL A 31 11.53 0.69 -6.89
N GLU A 32 11.40 0.87 -8.20
CA GLU A 32 12.53 0.71 -9.12
C GLU A 32 13.60 1.79 -8.94
N ARG A 33 13.20 3.04 -8.65
CA ARG A 33 14.13 4.11 -8.30
C ARG A 33 14.95 3.77 -7.04
N VAL A 34 14.29 3.35 -5.97
CA VAL A 34 14.97 2.98 -4.71
C VAL A 34 15.84 1.74 -4.92
N ARG A 35 15.38 0.76 -5.70
CA ARG A 35 16.15 -0.43 -6.06
C ARG A 35 17.44 -0.07 -6.81
N THR A 36 17.34 0.82 -7.79
CA THR A 36 18.49 1.30 -8.56
C THR A 36 19.52 2.00 -7.68
N GLU A 37 19.07 2.82 -6.73
CA GLU A 37 19.95 3.62 -5.86
C GLU A 37 20.60 2.79 -4.73
N TYR A 38 19.88 1.83 -4.15
CA TYR A 38 20.30 1.13 -2.93
C TYR A 38 20.64 -0.36 -3.12
N GLY A 39 20.33 -0.92 -4.30
CA GLY A 39 20.68 -2.29 -4.68
C GLY A 39 20.18 -3.34 -3.68
N ALA A 40 21.09 -4.21 -3.23
CA ALA A 40 20.75 -5.33 -2.35
C ALA A 40 20.23 -4.93 -0.96
N ARG A 41 20.45 -3.67 -0.54
CA ARG A 41 19.94 -3.15 0.75
C ARG A 41 18.43 -2.91 0.73
N PHE A 42 17.82 -2.87 -0.46
CA PHE A 42 16.39 -2.70 -0.61
C PHE A 42 15.73 -3.97 -1.14
N ARG A 43 14.63 -4.35 -0.48
CA ARG A 43 13.75 -5.44 -0.88
C ARG A 43 12.32 -4.92 -0.84
N PHE A 44 11.54 -5.27 -1.85
CA PHE A 44 10.13 -4.90 -1.95
C PHE A 44 9.28 -6.17 -2.02
N ILE A 45 8.18 -6.19 -1.27
CA ILE A 45 7.18 -7.25 -1.28
C ILE A 45 5.84 -6.59 -1.64
N HIS A 46 5.20 -7.06 -2.72
CA HIS A 46 3.81 -6.70 -3.02
C HIS A 46 2.88 -7.49 -2.10
N GLY A 47 2.11 -6.80 -1.26
CA GLY A 47 1.21 -7.44 -0.31
C GLY A 47 0.60 -6.46 0.70
N MET A 48 -0.38 -6.96 1.47
CA MET A 48 -1.01 -6.19 2.54
C MET A 48 -0.18 -6.27 3.81
N HIS A 49 -0.02 -5.17 4.54
CA HIS A 49 0.68 -5.18 5.83
C HIS A 49 -0.01 -6.07 6.88
N GLY A 50 -1.31 -6.35 6.73
CA GLY A 50 -2.03 -7.32 7.56
C GLY A 50 -1.46 -8.75 7.47
N ASP A 51 -0.77 -9.08 6.37
CA ASP A 51 -0.17 -10.39 6.13
C ASP A 51 1.30 -10.47 6.58
N LEU A 52 1.79 -9.50 7.35
CA LEU A 52 3.21 -9.37 7.70
C LEU A 52 3.82 -10.67 8.23
N ALA A 53 3.13 -11.36 9.15
CA ALA A 53 3.62 -12.61 9.72
C ALA A 53 3.69 -13.75 8.68
N ALA A 54 2.73 -13.83 7.76
CA ALA A 54 2.74 -14.81 6.69
C ALA A 54 3.86 -14.51 5.67
N MET A 55 4.04 -13.24 5.32
CA MET A 55 5.13 -12.80 4.44
C MET A 55 6.50 -13.06 5.07
N ALA A 56 6.69 -12.74 6.35
CA ALA A 56 7.94 -13.01 7.05
C ALA A 56 8.34 -14.49 6.96
N ARG A 57 7.38 -15.41 7.20
CA ARG A 57 7.61 -16.85 7.01
C ARG A 57 7.95 -17.20 5.56
N ARG A 58 7.17 -16.69 4.59
CA ARG A 58 7.36 -16.96 3.16
C ARG A 58 8.74 -16.55 2.65
N TYR A 59 9.25 -15.41 3.11
CA TYR A 59 10.54 -14.86 2.70
C TYR A 59 11.71 -15.25 3.62
N GLY A 60 11.48 -16.12 4.62
CA GLY A 60 12.52 -16.55 5.55
C GLY A 60 13.07 -15.43 6.44
N ILE A 61 12.26 -14.41 6.73
CA ILE A 61 12.64 -13.29 7.60
C ILE A 61 12.50 -13.74 9.06
N GLY A 62 13.64 -14.07 9.67
CA GLY A 62 13.70 -14.54 11.07
C GLY A 62 13.50 -13.44 12.11
N GLY A 63 13.63 -12.16 11.73
CA GLY A 63 13.47 -11.01 12.60
C GLY A 63 13.85 -9.70 11.90
N VAL A 64 13.48 -8.57 12.52
CA VAL A 64 13.85 -7.22 12.09
C VAL A 64 14.19 -6.37 13.31
N ASP A 65 15.08 -5.40 13.15
CA ASP A 65 15.48 -4.48 14.23
C ASP A 65 14.40 -3.43 14.53
N GLY A 66 13.46 -3.23 13.61
CA GLY A 66 12.36 -2.29 13.76
C GLY A 66 11.31 -2.41 12.67
N VAL A 67 10.13 -1.88 12.95
CA VAL A 67 9.00 -1.82 12.00
C VAL A 67 8.47 -0.39 11.99
N LEU A 68 8.27 0.14 10.79
CA LEU A 68 7.59 1.42 10.57
C LEU A 68 6.30 1.14 9.79
N LEU A 69 5.19 1.65 10.31
CA LEU A 69 3.87 1.57 9.69
C LEU A 69 3.38 3.01 9.48
N ASP A 70 3.32 3.43 8.22
CA ASP A 70 2.70 4.69 7.81
C ASP A 70 1.29 4.36 7.31
N VAL A 71 0.30 4.54 8.18
CA VAL A 71 -1.08 4.14 7.92
C VAL A 71 -1.87 5.33 7.39
N GLY A 72 -2.43 5.18 6.20
CA GLY A 72 -3.24 6.20 5.57
C GLY A 72 -3.29 6.04 4.06
N GLN A 73 -3.92 7.01 3.41
CA GLN A 73 -3.88 7.14 1.95
C GLN A 73 -2.67 7.98 1.56
N SER A 74 -2.04 7.62 0.45
CA SER A 74 -0.98 8.44 -0.14
C SER A 74 -1.56 9.56 -0.99
N SER A 75 -0.84 10.68 -1.13
CA SER A 75 -1.26 11.77 -2.02
C SER A 75 -1.45 11.29 -3.46
N MET A 76 -0.60 10.39 -3.95
CA MET A 76 -0.71 9.84 -5.31
C MET A 76 -2.04 9.13 -5.56
N GLN A 77 -2.61 8.48 -4.54
CA GLN A 77 -3.92 7.84 -4.64
C GLN A 77 -5.05 8.87 -4.74
N ILE A 78 -4.92 10.00 -4.03
CA ILE A 78 -5.88 11.10 -4.05
C ILE A 78 -5.76 11.93 -5.34
N ASP A 79 -4.54 12.13 -5.83
CA ASP A 79 -4.24 12.97 -7.00
C ASP A 79 -4.49 12.24 -8.33
N THR A 80 -4.62 10.91 -8.30
CA THR A 80 -4.93 10.09 -9.49
C THR A 80 -6.42 9.81 -9.56
N ALA A 81 -7.13 10.54 -10.42
CA ALA A 81 -8.58 10.48 -10.54
C ALA A 81 -9.13 9.05 -10.76
N ASP A 82 -8.48 8.26 -11.60
CA ASP A 82 -8.88 6.88 -11.93
C ASP A 82 -8.85 5.90 -10.74
N ARG A 83 -8.28 6.32 -9.60
CA ARG A 83 -8.26 5.54 -8.36
C ARG A 83 -9.51 5.72 -7.50
N GLY A 84 -10.28 6.79 -7.73
CA GLY A 84 -11.55 7.01 -7.04
C GLY A 84 -11.44 7.47 -5.58
N HIS A 85 -10.24 7.83 -5.08
CA HIS A 85 -10.10 8.34 -3.71
C HIS A 85 -10.41 9.84 -3.56
N SER A 86 -10.47 10.58 -4.67
CA SER A 86 -10.75 12.01 -4.65
C SER A 86 -12.25 12.30 -4.70
N PHE A 87 -12.70 13.23 -3.87
CA PHE A 87 -14.02 13.84 -4.01
C PHE A 87 -14.02 15.04 -4.97
N MET A 88 -12.84 15.56 -5.32
CA MET A 88 -12.67 16.77 -6.13
C MET A 88 -12.45 16.45 -7.60
N LEU A 89 -11.70 15.38 -7.89
CA LEU A 89 -11.41 14.93 -9.24
C LEU A 89 -12.45 13.88 -9.67
N PRO A 90 -13.10 14.04 -10.83
CA PRO A 90 -14.05 13.04 -11.32
C PRO A 90 -13.32 11.74 -11.71
N GLY A 91 -13.83 10.60 -11.25
CA GLY A 91 -13.27 9.29 -11.52
C GLY A 91 -14.22 8.16 -11.12
N PRO A 92 -13.89 6.90 -11.45
CA PRO A 92 -14.68 5.74 -11.04
C PRO A 92 -14.69 5.61 -9.51
N LEU A 93 -15.80 5.12 -8.95
CA LEU A 93 -15.91 4.86 -7.51
C LEU A 93 -15.24 3.53 -7.15
N ASP A 94 -13.92 3.45 -7.32
CA ASP A 94 -13.12 2.24 -7.04
C ASP A 94 -12.65 2.20 -5.58
N MET A 95 -11.74 3.10 -5.19
CA MET A 95 -11.15 3.22 -3.84
C MET A 95 -10.34 2.02 -3.34
N ARG A 96 -10.08 0.99 -4.15
CA ARG A 96 -9.22 -0.13 -3.73
C ARG A 96 -7.74 0.28 -3.76
N TYR A 97 -7.02 -0.12 -2.71
CA TYR A 97 -5.56 -0.03 -2.68
C TYR A 97 -4.91 -0.96 -3.71
N ASN A 98 -5.44 -2.19 -3.83
CA ASN A 98 -4.97 -3.18 -4.78
C ASN A 98 -6.05 -3.44 -5.85
N GLN A 99 -5.97 -2.73 -6.98
CA GLN A 99 -6.95 -2.87 -8.07
C GLN A 99 -6.85 -4.21 -8.82
N VAL A 100 -5.78 -4.98 -8.64
CA VAL A 100 -5.67 -6.33 -9.25
C VAL A 100 -6.40 -7.40 -8.44
N ASP A 101 -6.83 -7.10 -7.22
CA ASP A 101 -7.64 -8.01 -6.42
C ASP A 101 -9.11 -7.93 -6.85
N VAL A 102 -9.49 -8.82 -7.77
CA VAL A 102 -10.86 -8.94 -8.30
C VAL A 102 -11.86 -9.50 -7.29
N ALA A 103 -11.39 -10.09 -6.18
CA ALA A 103 -12.28 -10.57 -5.12
C ALA A 103 -12.64 -9.43 -4.14
N CYS A 104 -11.87 -8.34 -4.13
CA CYS A 104 -12.17 -7.16 -3.35
C CYS A 104 -13.20 -6.28 -4.10
N PRO A 105 -14.36 -5.98 -3.49
CA PRO A 105 -15.37 -5.17 -4.14
C PRO A 105 -14.91 -3.71 -4.28
N THR A 106 -15.33 -3.05 -5.34
CA THR A 106 -15.17 -1.59 -5.48
C THR A 106 -16.07 -0.85 -4.50
N ALA A 107 -15.77 0.42 -4.23
CA ALA A 107 -16.67 1.27 -3.47
C ALA A 107 -18.05 1.41 -4.16
N GLU A 108 -18.09 1.40 -5.50
CA GLU A 108 -19.32 1.36 -6.29
C GLU A 108 -20.17 0.13 -5.99
N GLU A 109 -19.54 -1.06 -5.99
CA GLU A 109 -20.23 -2.30 -5.66
C GLU A 109 -20.71 -2.28 -4.21
N VAL A 110 -19.88 -1.79 -3.28
CA VAL A 110 -20.26 -1.70 -1.86
C VAL A 110 -21.52 -0.84 -1.68
N VAL A 111 -21.55 0.39 -2.20
CA VAL A 111 -22.68 1.29 -1.99
C VAL A 111 -23.96 0.86 -2.70
N ASN A 112 -23.84 0.14 -3.82
CA ASN A 112 -24.99 -0.29 -4.62
C ASN A 112 -25.52 -1.69 -4.25
N THR A 113 -24.73 -2.54 -3.57
CA THR A 113 -25.10 -3.94 -3.30
C THR A 113 -25.22 -4.30 -1.83
N TYR A 114 -24.60 -3.55 -0.91
CA TYR A 114 -24.67 -3.87 0.50
C TYR A 114 -26.04 -3.50 1.08
N SER A 115 -26.49 -4.26 2.08
CA SER A 115 -27.71 -3.93 2.82
C SER A 115 -27.54 -2.64 3.62
N LEU A 116 -28.65 -1.97 3.94
CA LEU A 116 -28.65 -0.78 4.79
C LEU A 116 -27.92 -1.04 6.11
N ASP A 117 -28.20 -2.15 6.79
CA ASP A 117 -27.55 -2.51 8.05
C ASP A 117 -26.03 -2.62 7.92
N ARG A 118 -25.54 -3.18 6.80
CA ARG A 118 -24.11 -3.28 6.50
C ARG A 118 -23.49 -1.92 6.25
N LEU A 119 -24.14 -1.06 5.46
CA LEU A 119 -23.66 0.30 5.20
C LEU A 119 -23.64 1.13 6.49
N CYS A 120 -24.67 1.03 7.33
CA CYS A 120 -24.72 1.67 8.64
C CYS A 120 -23.56 1.18 9.53
N ALA A 121 -23.27 -0.12 9.56
CA ALA A 121 -22.15 -0.64 10.34
C ALA A 121 -20.78 -0.10 9.91
N ILE A 122 -20.59 0.18 8.61
CA ILE A 122 -19.35 0.75 8.06
C ILE A 122 -19.22 2.24 8.42
N LEU A 123 -20.30 3.00 8.32
CA LEU A 123 -20.30 4.46 8.47
C LEU A 123 -20.48 4.94 9.91
N ARG A 124 -20.87 4.05 10.84
CA ARG A 124 -21.09 4.41 12.23
C ARG A 124 -19.74 4.67 12.92
N THR A 125 -19.54 5.91 13.36
CA THR A 125 -18.41 6.35 14.17
C THR A 125 -18.63 6.14 15.66
#